data_AF-A0A0R2P0K3-F1
#
_entry.id   AF-A0A0R2P0K3-F1
#
_cell.length_a   1.000
_cell.length_b   1.000
_cell.length_c   1.000
_cell.angle_alpha   90.00
_cell.angle_beta   90.00
_cell.angle_gamma   90.00
#
_symmetry.space_group_name_H-M   'P 1'
#
loop_
_entity.id
_entity.type
_entity.pdbx_description
1 polymer ?
#
loop_
_entity_poly.entity_id
_entity_poly.type
_entity_poly.pdbx_seq_one_letter_code
_entity_poly.pdbx_strand_id
1 'polypeptide(L)'
;MAKVRGVLKKVGVKPSKVQEVQGFGMKGAPLNTQHPFYFGFLAASGALVAIALLRALQSASQVFVLIIIALFLAMGLNPTVEALQARKLSRSVAVSLVVFIAIGIITLFTLVVIPPVASQGNDLIESAPQLLDSLRSNATINQLNIDYGFIDSLESKFEEWISDGKIITGAFGGVLGVGRTVLSGAFSALTVLVLTLYFLISLPSVTKIFYRLAPASRRARVSSIGDAIISRVGSFVGSQVLIAALAALFVFALALGIELPYAAALAMVILFVALIPLIGHFLGASIVVLVALTQSPGKALLAL
;
A
#
# COMPACT_ATOMS: atom_id res chain seq x y z
N MET A 1 99.11 49.34 13.24
CA MET A 1 98.61 48.08 13.84
C MET A 1 97.11 48.23 14.08
N ALA A 2 96.27 47.58 13.25
CA ALA A 2 95.35 46.48 13.62
C ALA A 2 94.02 46.94 14.25
N LYS A 3 92.81 46.49 13.88
CA LYS A 3 92.26 45.74 12.73
C LYS A 3 90.72 45.89 12.87
N VAL A 4 90.04 46.47 11.89
CA VAL A 4 88.57 46.57 11.81
C VAL A 4 88.07 45.53 10.82
N ARG A 5 87.14 44.65 11.22
CA ARG A 5 86.24 43.81 10.37
C ARG A 5 85.22 43.12 11.28
N GLY A 6 83.93 43.42 11.17
CA GLY A 6 82.95 42.65 10.37
C GLY A 6 82.08 41.85 11.37
N VAL A 7 80.76 41.98 11.43
CA VAL A 7 79.80 41.31 10.54
C VAL A 7 78.46 42.08 10.54
N LEU A 8 78.09 42.64 9.39
CA LEU A 8 76.73 43.15 9.12
C LEU A 8 75.82 41.97 8.76
N LYS A 9 74.78 41.74 9.57
CA LYS A 9 73.75 40.72 9.35
C LYS A 9 72.75 41.27 8.33
N LYS A 10 72.75 40.75 7.09
CA LYS A 10 71.71 41.03 6.09
C LYS A 10 70.37 40.47 6.59
N VAL A 11 69.42 41.35 6.92
CA VAL A 11 68.02 40.97 7.13
C VAL A 11 67.36 40.89 5.77
N GLY A 12 67.16 39.67 5.26
CA GLY A 12 66.38 39.43 4.05
C GLY A 12 64.89 39.66 4.34
N VAL A 13 64.30 40.66 3.70
CA VAL A 13 62.85 40.85 3.67
C VAL A 13 62.25 39.73 2.81
N LYS A 14 61.44 38.86 3.43
CA LYS A 14 60.63 37.87 2.72
C LYS A 14 59.54 38.62 1.94
N PRO A 15 59.37 38.42 0.62
CA PRO A 15 58.25 39.03 -0.08
C PRO A 15 56.94 38.42 0.46
N SER A 16 56.03 39.28 0.92
CA SER A 16 54.67 38.92 1.30
C SER A 16 54.01 38.26 0.08
N LYS A 17 53.52 37.03 0.24
CA LYS A 17 52.73 36.35 -0.79
C LYS A 17 51.48 37.18 -1.04
N VAL A 18 51.44 37.87 -2.18
CA VAL A 18 50.22 38.46 -2.72
C VAL A 18 49.24 37.31 -2.93
N GLN A 19 48.24 37.21 -2.05
CA GLN A 19 47.11 36.31 -2.26
C GLN A 19 46.35 36.82 -3.48
N GLU A 20 46.38 36.04 -4.56
CA GLU A 20 45.52 36.25 -5.72
C GLU A 20 44.07 36.30 -5.25
N VAL A 21 43.48 37.49 -5.36
CA VAL A 21 42.06 37.73 -5.10
C VAL A 21 41.28 37.05 -6.22
N GLN A 22 40.85 35.80 -5.99
CA GLN A 22 39.85 35.16 -6.84
C GLN A 22 38.56 36.00 -6.79
N GLY A 23 38.04 36.38 -7.96
CA GLY A 23 37.00 37.38 -8.20
C GLY A 23 35.58 37.04 -7.73
N PHE A 24 35.40 36.59 -6.49
CA PHE A 24 34.09 36.30 -5.89
C PHE A 24 33.57 37.42 -4.96
N GLY A 25 34.19 38.60 -4.98
CA GLY A 25 33.83 39.74 -4.11
C GLY A 25 34.30 39.56 -2.64
N MET A 26 34.11 40.59 -1.82
CA MET A 26 34.42 40.52 -0.38
C MET A 26 33.41 39.59 0.31
N LYS A 27 33.88 38.63 1.12
CA LYS A 27 33.01 37.82 1.96
C LYS A 27 32.20 38.73 2.89
N GLY A 28 30.88 38.61 2.86
CA GLY A 28 29.99 39.32 3.79
C GLY A 28 30.29 38.97 5.25
N ALA A 29 29.91 39.85 6.18
CA ALA A 29 30.10 39.62 7.61
C ALA A 29 29.40 38.33 8.06
N PRO A 30 30.02 37.52 8.94
CA PRO A 30 29.40 36.31 9.46
C PRO A 30 28.12 36.64 10.22
N LEU A 31 27.08 35.85 10.00
CA LEU A 31 25.81 35.99 10.72
C LEU A 31 26.04 35.81 12.23
N ASN A 32 25.68 36.81 13.02
CA ASN A 32 25.81 36.76 14.48
C ASN A 32 24.62 35.99 15.10
N THR A 33 24.82 34.70 15.34
CA THR A 33 23.81 33.81 15.93
C THR A 33 23.58 34.02 17.44
N GLN A 34 24.33 34.92 18.09
CA GLN A 34 24.19 35.21 19.52
C GLN A 34 23.15 36.30 19.83
N HIS A 35 22.66 37.03 18.82
CA HIS A 35 21.66 38.08 19.04
C HIS A 35 20.25 37.47 19.24
N PRO A 36 19.57 37.72 20.37
CA PRO A 36 18.30 37.06 20.72
C PRO A 36 17.22 37.19 19.64
N PHE A 37 17.12 38.37 19.00
CA PHE A 37 16.17 38.61 17.92
C PHE A 37 16.46 37.75 16.68
N TYR A 38 17.72 37.62 16.24
CA TYR A 38 18.07 36.82 15.08
C TYR A 38 17.83 35.34 15.33
N PHE A 39 18.20 34.86 16.51
CA PHE A 39 17.90 33.49 16.93
C PHE A 39 16.39 33.24 16.96
N GLY A 40 15.60 34.13 17.57
CA GLY A 40 14.15 34.03 17.62
C GLY A 40 13.51 34.04 16.23
N PHE A 41 13.96 34.92 15.34
CA PHE A 41 13.47 35.00 13.96
C PHE A 41 13.82 33.75 13.14
N LEU A 42 15.07 33.25 13.19
CA LEU A 42 15.49 32.02 12.52
C LEU A 42 14.77 30.78 13.07
N ALA A 43 14.62 30.69 14.39
CA ALA A 43 13.90 29.59 15.02
C ALA A 43 12.41 29.60 14.67
N ALA A 44 11.75 30.77 14.74
CA ALA A 44 10.33 30.91 14.41
C ALA A 44 10.05 30.67 12.92
N SER A 45 10.86 31.23 12.02
CA SER A 45 10.74 30.97 10.58
C SER A 45 11.03 29.51 10.24
N GLY A 46 12.05 28.90 10.85
CA GLY A 46 12.33 27.47 10.72
C GLY A 46 11.17 26.60 11.21
N ALA A 47 10.58 26.94 12.36
CA ALA A 47 9.42 26.24 12.91
C ALA A 47 8.17 26.38 12.01
N LEU A 48 7.91 27.58 11.50
CA LEU A 48 6.80 27.82 10.56
C LEU A 48 6.99 27.04 9.26
N VAL A 49 8.21 27.03 8.70
CA VAL A 49 8.54 26.22 7.51
C VAL A 49 8.35 24.73 7.82
N ALA A 50 8.81 24.24 8.97
CA ALA A 50 8.61 22.85 9.36
C ALA A 50 7.12 22.48 9.49
N ILE A 51 6.31 23.32 10.15
CA ILE A 51 4.85 23.11 10.28
C ILE A 51 4.17 23.15 8.91
N ALA A 52 4.54 24.09 8.05
CA ALA A 52 3.99 24.18 6.70
C ALA A 52 4.33 22.94 5.87
N LEU A 53 5.58 22.45 5.93
CA LEU A 53 6.00 21.22 5.28
C LEU A 53 5.28 19.99 5.84
N LEU A 54 5.09 19.90 7.16
CA LEU A 54 4.35 18.81 7.79
C LEU A 54 2.87 18.80 7.37
N ARG A 55 2.22 19.97 7.30
CA ARG A 55 0.83 20.08 6.81
C ARG A 55 0.71 19.77 5.32
N ALA A 56 1.66 20.24 4.51
CA ALA A 56 1.72 19.91 3.10
C ALA A 56 1.90 18.39 2.90
N LEU A 57 2.77 17.76 3.70
CA LEU A 57 2.99 16.31 3.68
C LEU A 57 1.74 15.54 4.13
N GLN A 58 1.05 16.01 5.16
CA GLN A 58 -0.21 15.42 5.61
C GLN A 58 -1.29 15.51 4.53
N SER A 59 -1.42 16.65 3.85
CA SER A 59 -2.35 16.82 2.73
C SER A 59 -1.98 15.95 1.53
N ALA A 60 -0.69 15.72 1.28
CA ALA A 60 -0.20 14.86 0.22
C ALA A 60 -0.16 13.36 0.59
N SER A 61 -0.45 12.99 1.85
CA SER A 61 -0.32 11.62 2.35
C SER A 61 -1.09 10.60 1.51
N GLN A 62 -2.30 10.95 1.06
CA GLN A 62 -3.11 10.11 0.17
C GLN A 62 -2.40 9.82 -1.16
N VAL A 63 -1.73 10.82 -1.74
CA VAL A 63 -0.95 10.65 -2.98
C VAL A 63 0.20 9.69 -2.75
N PHE A 64 0.91 9.79 -1.62
CA PHE A 64 1.96 8.84 -1.26
C PHE A 64 1.43 7.41 -1.09
N VAL A 65 0.26 7.23 -0.49
CA VAL A 65 -0.39 5.91 -0.40
C VAL A 65 -0.65 5.34 -1.79
N LEU A 66 -1.24 6.13 -2.71
CA LEU A 66 -1.49 5.69 -4.09
C LEU A 66 -0.19 5.34 -4.82
N ILE A 67 0.88 6.13 -4.62
CA ILE A 67 2.21 5.85 -5.18
C ILE A 67 2.79 4.55 -4.64
N ILE A 68 2.70 4.30 -3.33
CA ILE A 68 3.21 3.07 -2.71
C ILE A 68 2.45 1.86 -3.23
N ILE A 69 1.11 1.92 -3.29
CA ILE A 69 0.28 0.86 -3.87
C ILE A 69 0.67 0.62 -5.33
N ALA A 70 0.82 1.68 -6.12
CA ALA A 70 1.18 1.57 -7.53
C ALA A 70 2.58 0.99 -7.74
N LEU A 71 3.56 1.35 -6.91
CA LEU A 71 4.90 0.74 -6.92
C LEU A 71 4.85 -0.74 -6.55
N PHE A 72 4.06 -1.09 -5.53
CA PHE A 72 3.88 -2.47 -5.10
C PHE A 72 3.27 -3.33 -6.22
N LEU A 73 2.21 -2.84 -6.87
CA LEU A 73 1.60 -3.49 -8.03
C LEU A 73 2.55 -3.55 -9.22
N ALA A 74 3.30 -2.48 -9.49
CA ALA A 74 4.27 -2.44 -10.58
C ALA A 74 5.39 -3.47 -10.36
N MET A 75 5.92 -3.57 -9.14
CA MET A 75 6.87 -4.63 -8.79
C MET A 75 6.23 -6.01 -8.91
N GLY A 76 4.98 -6.19 -8.50
CA GLY A 76 4.22 -7.43 -8.62
C GLY A 76 4.00 -7.90 -10.05
N LEU A 77 3.77 -6.98 -10.98
CA LEU A 77 3.57 -7.27 -12.40
C LEU A 77 4.90 -7.41 -13.17
N ASN A 78 6.00 -6.90 -12.64
CA ASN A 78 7.30 -6.90 -13.30
C ASN A 78 7.84 -8.31 -13.65
N PRO A 79 7.73 -9.35 -12.77
CA PRO A 79 8.11 -10.71 -13.13
C PRO A 79 7.41 -11.22 -14.40
N THR A 80 6.13 -10.89 -14.60
CA THR A 80 5.38 -11.25 -15.81
C THR A 80 5.93 -10.53 -17.03
N VAL A 81 6.27 -9.24 -16.90
CA VAL A 81 6.89 -8.46 -17.98
C VAL A 81 8.29 -9.00 -18.32
N GLU A 82 9.08 -9.39 -17.33
CA GLU A 82 10.40 -10.01 -17.52
C GLU A 82 10.30 -11.38 -18.20
N ALA A 83 9.32 -12.20 -17.81
CA ALA A 83 9.04 -13.48 -18.45
C ALA A 83 8.65 -13.31 -19.93
N LEU A 84 7.91 -12.26 -20.27
CA LEU A 84 7.57 -11.91 -21.66
C LEU A 84 8.79 -11.38 -22.44
N GLN A 85 9.63 -10.56 -21.82
CA GLN A 85 10.88 -10.09 -22.42
C GLN A 85 11.85 -11.25 -22.71
N ALA A 86 11.91 -12.26 -21.84
CA ALA A 86 12.70 -13.48 -22.06
C ALA A 86 12.24 -14.25 -23.33
N ARG A 87 10.98 -14.05 -23.76
CA ARG A 87 10.44 -14.56 -25.04
C ARG A 87 10.68 -13.63 -26.23
N LYS A 88 11.65 -12.71 -26.14
CA LYS A 88 12.06 -11.74 -27.19
C LYS A 88 11.06 -10.62 -27.48
N LEU A 89 10.09 -10.36 -26.59
CA LEU A 89 9.22 -9.19 -26.72
C LEU A 89 9.94 -7.92 -26.26
N SER A 90 9.74 -6.81 -26.99
CA SER A 90 10.23 -5.51 -26.52
C SER A 90 9.52 -5.12 -25.23
N ARG A 91 10.23 -4.39 -24.35
CA ARG A 91 9.70 -4.04 -23.03
C ARG A 91 8.39 -3.27 -23.10
N SER A 92 8.26 -2.34 -24.05
CA SER A 92 7.01 -1.60 -24.26
C SER A 92 5.85 -2.53 -24.62
N VAL A 93 6.07 -3.50 -25.51
CA VAL A 93 5.03 -4.48 -25.89
C VAL A 93 4.68 -5.40 -24.73
N ALA A 94 5.68 -5.89 -24.00
CA ALA A 94 5.47 -6.74 -22.83
C ALA A 94 4.65 -6.01 -21.74
N VAL A 95 4.97 -4.75 -21.47
CA VAL A 95 4.20 -3.93 -20.52
C VAL A 95 2.78 -3.72 -21.02
N SER A 96 2.58 -3.26 -22.27
CA SER A 96 1.25 -3.07 -22.83
C SER A 96 0.40 -4.34 -22.73
N LEU A 97 0.96 -5.51 -23.07
CA LEU A 97 0.24 -6.78 -22.99
C LEU A 97 -0.18 -7.13 -21.56
N VAL A 98 0.74 -7.06 -20.60
CA VAL A 98 0.43 -7.34 -19.17
C VAL A 98 -0.68 -6.41 -18.67
N VAL A 99 -0.67 -5.17 -19.13
CA VAL A 99 -1.62 -4.15 -18.72
C VAL A 99 -3.00 -4.39 -19.31
N PHE A 100 -3.08 -4.68 -20.61
CA PHE A 100 -4.36 -5.05 -21.24
C PHE A 100 -4.95 -6.30 -20.60
N ILE A 101 -4.12 -7.30 -20.29
CA ILE A 101 -4.56 -8.50 -19.58
C ILE A 101 -5.05 -8.14 -18.16
N ALA A 102 -4.30 -7.34 -17.41
CA ALA A 102 -4.69 -6.94 -16.05
C ALA A 102 -6.00 -6.14 -16.04
N ILE A 103 -6.15 -5.18 -16.94
CA ILE A 103 -7.39 -4.41 -17.11
C ILE A 103 -8.54 -5.36 -17.50
N GLY A 104 -8.31 -6.25 -18.48
CA GLY A 104 -9.32 -7.22 -18.89
C GLY A 104 -9.77 -8.13 -17.75
N ILE A 105 -8.83 -8.63 -16.94
CA ILE A 105 -9.13 -9.41 -15.73
C ILE A 105 -9.95 -8.57 -14.75
N ILE A 106 -9.53 -7.34 -14.44
CA ILE A 106 -10.23 -6.45 -13.50
C ILE A 106 -11.63 -6.12 -14.01
N THR A 107 -11.80 -5.83 -15.30
CA THR A 107 -13.10 -5.52 -15.90
C THR A 107 -14.02 -6.74 -15.89
N LEU A 108 -13.55 -7.89 -16.37
CA LEU A 108 -14.32 -9.14 -16.34
C LEU A 108 -14.74 -9.49 -14.92
N PHE A 109 -13.79 -9.39 -13.99
CA PHE A 109 -14.01 -9.57 -12.58
C PHE A 109 -15.09 -8.60 -12.06
N THR A 110 -14.94 -7.30 -12.28
CA THR A 110 -15.92 -6.28 -11.84
C THR A 110 -17.33 -6.61 -12.34
N LEU A 111 -17.48 -7.03 -13.59
CA LEU A 111 -18.78 -7.32 -14.20
C LEU A 111 -19.40 -8.64 -13.71
N VAL A 112 -18.60 -9.67 -13.45
CA VAL A 112 -19.08 -11.01 -13.08
C VAL A 112 -19.24 -11.16 -11.57
N VAL A 113 -18.38 -10.51 -10.79
CA VAL A 113 -18.22 -10.73 -9.35
C VAL A 113 -19.02 -9.76 -8.52
N ILE A 114 -18.92 -8.46 -8.84
CA ILE A 114 -19.47 -7.43 -7.97
C ILE A 114 -21.00 -7.54 -7.90
N PRO A 115 -21.76 -7.77 -8.99
CA PRO A 115 -23.21 -7.82 -8.88
C PRO A 115 -23.71 -8.97 -7.97
N PRO A 116 -23.24 -10.23 -8.11
CA PRO A 116 -23.64 -11.30 -7.19
C PRO A 116 -23.21 -11.06 -5.75
N VAL A 117 -22.00 -10.52 -5.52
CA VAL A 117 -21.54 -10.20 -4.15
C VAL A 117 -22.40 -9.09 -3.54
N ALA A 118 -22.78 -8.09 -4.33
CA ALA A 118 -23.65 -7.00 -3.87
C ALA A 118 -25.07 -7.51 -3.58
N SER A 119 -25.66 -8.32 -4.46
CA SER A 119 -27.01 -8.83 -4.25
C SER A 119 -27.05 -9.82 -3.08
N GLN A 120 -26.15 -10.82 -3.06
CA GLN A 120 -26.10 -11.82 -1.99
C GLN A 120 -25.65 -11.22 -0.65
N GLY A 121 -24.81 -10.19 -0.69
CA GLY A 121 -24.42 -9.43 0.50
C GLY A 121 -25.60 -8.65 1.09
N ASN A 122 -26.43 -8.04 0.24
CA ASN A 122 -27.67 -7.38 0.68
C ASN A 122 -28.66 -8.40 1.25
N ASP A 123 -28.86 -9.54 0.57
CA ASP A 123 -29.73 -10.61 1.07
C ASP A 123 -29.26 -11.11 2.45
N LEU A 124 -27.94 -11.22 2.67
CA LEU A 124 -27.37 -11.61 3.95
C LEU A 124 -27.61 -10.57 5.04
N ILE A 125 -27.45 -9.28 4.74
CA ILE A 125 -27.69 -8.18 5.69
C ILE A 125 -29.18 -8.12 6.07
N GLU A 126 -30.08 -8.23 5.09
CA GLU A 126 -31.52 -8.24 5.31
C GLU A 126 -31.99 -9.48 6.07
N SER A 127 -31.34 -10.63 5.83
CA SER A 127 -31.64 -11.90 6.53
C SER A 127 -30.90 -12.05 7.86
N ALA A 128 -29.97 -11.16 8.21
CA ALA A 128 -29.13 -11.32 9.40
C ALA A 128 -29.91 -11.46 10.72
N PRO A 129 -30.99 -10.70 10.98
CA PRO A 129 -31.81 -10.90 12.17
C PRO A 129 -32.42 -12.31 12.23
N GLN A 130 -32.93 -12.80 11.10
CA GLN A 130 -33.51 -14.15 11.00
C GLN A 130 -32.45 -15.25 11.16
N LEU A 131 -31.22 -15.00 10.71
CA LEU A 131 -30.10 -15.91 10.91
C LEU A 131 -29.68 -15.98 12.39
N LEU A 132 -29.65 -14.84 13.10
CA LEU A 132 -29.41 -14.81 14.56
C LEU A 132 -30.49 -15.57 15.32
N ASP A 133 -31.77 -15.38 14.95
CA ASP A 133 -32.89 -16.15 15.52
C ASP A 133 -32.74 -17.65 15.26
N SER A 134 -32.28 -18.02 14.06
CA SER A 134 -32.01 -19.41 13.69
C SER A 134 -30.89 -20.01 14.55
N LEU A 135 -29.84 -19.25 14.86
CA LEU A 135 -28.78 -19.70 15.77
C LEU A 135 -29.31 -19.92 17.20
N ARG A 136 -30.20 -19.06 17.69
CA ARG A 136 -30.86 -19.21 19.01
C ARG A 136 -31.78 -20.44 19.07
N SER A 137 -32.36 -20.84 17.94
CA SER A 137 -33.22 -22.02 17.85
C SER A 137 -32.46 -23.35 17.99
N ASN A 138 -31.14 -23.36 17.75
CA ASN A 138 -30.32 -24.55 17.89
C ASN A 138 -29.89 -24.75 19.36
N ALA A 139 -30.30 -25.85 19.99
CA ALA A 139 -30.03 -26.11 21.41
C ALA A 139 -28.53 -26.06 21.79
N THR A 140 -27.64 -26.51 20.90
CA THR A 140 -26.19 -26.54 21.15
C THR A 140 -25.59 -25.13 21.10
N ILE A 141 -26.02 -24.32 20.12
CA ILE A 141 -25.54 -22.94 19.96
C ILE A 141 -26.17 -22.03 21.02
N ASN A 142 -27.42 -22.27 21.38
CA ASN A 142 -28.11 -21.53 22.44
C ASN A 142 -27.46 -21.75 23.81
N GLN A 143 -27.04 -22.98 24.14
CA GLN A 143 -26.23 -23.24 25.34
C GLN A 143 -24.94 -22.43 25.32
N LEU A 144 -24.24 -22.38 24.18
CA LEU A 144 -23.04 -21.56 24.03
C LEU A 144 -23.32 -20.06 24.20
N ASN A 145 -24.50 -19.59 23.78
CA ASN A 145 -24.91 -18.21 24.04
C ASN A 145 -25.19 -17.96 25.53
N ILE A 146 -25.83 -18.88 26.23
CA ILE A 146 -26.09 -18.74 27.66
C ILE A 146 -24.77 -18.69 28.46
N ASP A 147 -23.80 -19.51 28.09
CA ASP A 147 -22.52 -19.62 28.80
C ASP A 147 -21.56 -18.46 28.50
N TYR A 148 -21.57 -17.94 27.28
CA TYR A 148 -20.55 -16.99 26.78
C TYR A 148 -21.09 -15.72 26.11
N GLY A 149 -22.40 -15.55 25.98
CA GLY A 149 -23.02 -14.39 25.31
C GLY A 149 -22.62 -14.26 23.83
N PHE A 150 -22.33 -15.37 23.14
CA PHE A 150 -21.79 -15.37 21.79
C PHE A 150 -22.69 -14.69 20.75
N ILE A 151 -23.98 -15.07 20.70
CA ILE A 151 -24.97 -14.50 19.78
C ILE A 151 -25.23 -13.04 20.15
N ASP A 152 -25.34 -12.71 21.43
CA ASP A 152 -25.57 -11.34 21.91
C ASP A 152 -24.38 -10.41 21.55
N SER A 153 -23.15 -10.95 21.60
CA SER A 153 -21.94 -10.26 21.15
C SER A 153 -21.88 -10.06 19.64
N LEU A 154 -22.42 -10.99 18.85
CA LEU A 154 -22.52 -10.85 17.40
C LEU A 154 -23.58 -9.81 17.01
N GLU A 155 -24.74 -9.85 17.66
CA GLU A 155 -25.86 -8.92 17.45
C GLU A 155 -25.45 -7.49 17.74
N SER A 156 -24.88 -7.22 18.93
CA SER A 156 -24.36 -5.90 19.30
C SER A 156 -23.30 -5.36 18.32
N LYS A 157 -22.36 -6.22 17.89
CA LYS A 157 -21.36 -5.83 16.88
C LYS A 157 -21.98 -5.52 15.53
N PHE A 158 -22.98 -6.29 15.12
CA PHE A 158 -23.70 -6.06 13.87
C PHE A 158 -24.49 -4.75 13.90
N GLU A 159 -25.19 -4.48 15.00
CA GLU A 159 -25.91 -3.21 15.23
C GLU A 159 -24.95 -2.01 15.25
N GLU A 160 -23.79 -2.12 15.89
CA GLU A 160 -22.74 -1.10 15.88
C GLU A 160 -22.26 -0.84 14.44
N TRP A 161 -22.01 -1.91 13.68
CA TRP A 161 -21.51 -1.81 12.31
C TRP A 161 -22.51 -1.18 11.33
N ILE A 162 -23.81 -1.42 11.56
CA ILE A 162 -24.91 -0.82 10.82
C ILE A 162 -25.14 0.64 11.23
N SER A 163 -25.22 0.90 12.54
CA SER A 163 -25.57 2.21 13.11
C SER A 163 -24.49 3.26 12.88
N ASP A 164 -23.21 2.84 12.77
CA ASP A 164 -22.09 3.69 12.35
C ASP A 164 -22.25 4.24 10.92
N GLY A 165 -23.29 3.85 10.19
CA GLY A 165 -23.60 4.33 8.84
C GLY A 165 -22.61 3.88 7.77
N LYS A 166 -21.55 3.15 8.14
CA LYS A 166 -20.47 2.68 7.26
C LYS A 166 -20.96 1.79 6.12
N ILE A 167 -22.10 1.12 6.30
CA ILE A 167 -22.68 0.21 5.30
C ILE A 167 -23.93 0.80 4.66
N ILE A 168 -24.88 1.30 5.45
CA ILE A 168 -26.15 1.79 4.91
C ILE A 168 -25.99 3.10 4.10
N THR A 169 -25.15 4.04 4.54
CA THR A 169 -24.96 5.32 3.83
C THR A 169 -23.88 5.26 2.75
N GLY A 170 -22.91 4.35 2.89
CA GLY A 170 -21.77 4.21 1.97
C GLY A 170 -22.05 3.29 0.78
N ALA A 171 -22.87 2.26 0.95
CA ALA A 171 -23.14 1.28 -0.11
C ALA A 171 -24.40 1.59 -0.92
N PHE A 172 -25.49 2.07 -0.32
CA PHE A 172 -26.79 2.19 -1.02
C PHE A 172 -27.67 3.40 -0.62
N GLY A 173 -27.18 4.30 0.23
CA GLY A 173 -27.91 5.49 0.71
C GLY A 173 -27.99 6.62 -0.32
N GLY A 174 -28.89 6.50 -1.29
CA GLY A 174 -29.30 7.57 -2.22
C GLY A 174 -28.40 7.76 -3.44
N VAL A 175 -29.01 8.10 -4.59
CA VAL A 175 -28.38 8.21 -5.92
C VAL A 175 -27.13 9.11 -5.91
N LEU A 176 -27.12 10.17 -5.10
CA LEU A 176 -26.03 11.14 -5.03
C LEU A 176 -24.82 10.65 -4.20
N GLY A 177 -25.04 9.85 -3.15
CA GLY A 177 -23.97 9.30 -2.31
C GLY A 177 -23.23 8.17 -3.01
N VAL A 178 -23.99 7.24 -3.59
CA VAL A 178 -23.47 6.13 -4.41
C VAL A 178 -22.69 6.68 -5.61
N GLY A 179 -23.23 7.68 -6.31
CA GLY A 179 -22.55 8.31 -7.44
C GLY A 179 -21.19 8.91 -7.05
N ARG A 180 -21.09 9.62 -5.92
CA ARG A 180 -19.82 10.19 -5.45
C ARG A 180 -18.80 9.13 -5.03
N THR A 181 -19.20 8.09 -4.32
CA THR A 181 -18.31 7.01 -3.88
C THR A 181 -17.81 6.17 -5.06
N VAL A 182 -18.70 5.86 -6.01
CA VAL A 182 -18.32 5.14 -7.23
C VAL A 182 -17.36 5.97 -8.07
N LEU A 183 -17.64 7.27 -8.26
CA LEU A 183 -16.76 8.16 -9.02
C LEU A 183 -15.40 8.34 -8.35
N SER A 184 -15.35 8.54 -7.03
CA SER A 184 -14.09 8.71 -6.30
C SER A 184 -13.27 7.42 -6.26
N GLY A 185 -13.92 6.27 -6.11
CA GLY A 185 -13.32 4.94 -6.19
C GLY A 185 -12.77 4.66 -7.59
N ALA A 186 -13.56 4.92 -8.63
CA ALA A 186 -13.13 4.79 -10.02
C ALA A 186 -11.95 5.70 -10.34
N PHE A 187 -11.97 6.96 -9.89
CA PHE A 187 -10.85 7.89 -10.07
C PHE A 187 -9.59 7.42 -9.34
N SER A 188 -9.72 6.91 -8.12
CA SER A 188 -8.61 6.36 -7.34
C SER A 188 -8.03 5.12 -8.02
N ALA A 189 -8.88 4.19 -8.47
CA ALA A 189 -8.47 2.99 -9.20
C ALA A 189 -7.78 3.34 -10.52
N LEU A 190 -8.32 4.31 -11.27
CA LEU A 190 -7.70 4.82 -12.50
C LEU A 190 -6.34 5.46 -12.21
N THR A 191 -6.23 6.23 -11.13
CA THR A 191 -4.96 6.85 -10.72
C THR A 191 -3.91 5.79 -10.36
N VAL A 192 -4.28 4.80 -9.55
CA VAL A 192 -3.39 3.68 -9.20
C VAL A 192 -2.99 2.92 -10.46
N LEU A 193 -3.93 2.65 -11.36
CA LEU A 193 -3.64 1.99 -12.64
C LEU A 193 -2.60 2.79 -13.42
N VAL A 194 -2.86 4.07 -13.72
CA VAL A 194 -1.96 4.94 -14.48
C VAL A 194 -0.57 5.03 -13.83
N LEU A 195 -0.49 5.20 -12.50
CA LEU A 195 0.78 5.21 -11.78
C LEU A 195 1.49 3.87 -11.86
N THR A 196 0.76 2.75 -11.75
CA THR A 196 1.31 1.40 -11.89
C THR A 196 1.90 1.22 -13.29
N LEU A 197 1.22 1.71 -14.34
CA LEU A 197 1.73 1.69 -15.71
C LEU A 197 3.02 2.48 -15.83
N TYR A 198 2.98 3.72 -15.35
CA TYR A 198 4.11 4.62 -15.40
C TYR A 198 5.32 4.01 -14.68
N PHE A 199 5.15 3.47 -13.47
CA PHE A 199 6.22 2.84 -12.71
C PHE A 199 6.68 1.54 -13.36
N LEU A 200 5.77 0.69 -13.85
CA LEU A 200 6.14 -0.56 -14.51
C LEU A 200 6.98 -0.30 -15.76
N ILE A 201 6.70 0.74 -16.54
CA ILE A 201 7.52 1.17 -17.68
C ILE A 201 8.84 1.80 -17.21
N SER A 202 8.79 2.69 -16.22
CA SER A 202 9.95 3.48 -15.81
C SER A 202 10.88 2.80 -14.79
N LEU A 203 10.51 1.64 -14.24
CA LEU A 203 11.18 0.99 -13.10
C LEU A 203 12.72 0.89 -13.23
N PRO A 204 13.32 0.43 -14.35
CA PRO A 204 14.76 0.35 -14.55
C PRO A 204 15.44 1.71 -14.67
N SER A 205 14.74 2.71 -15.21
CA SER A 205 15.27 4.07 -15.30
C SER A 205 15.28 4.73 -13.93
N VAL A 206 14.18 4.59 -13.19
CA VAL A 206 14.00 5.13 -11.84
C VAL A 206 15.01 4.51 -10.87
N THR A 207 15.14 3.19 -10.85
CA THR A 207 16.11 2.47 -10.01
C THR A 207 17.55 2.87 -10.31
N LYS A 208 17.94 2.99 -11.57
CA LYS A 208 19.27 3.49 -11.96
C LYS A 208 19.55 4.90 -11.44
N ILE A 209 18.56 5.79 -11.41
CA ILE A 209 18.69 7.12 -10.82
C ILE A 209 18.90 7.01 -9.31
N PHE A 210 18.11 6.20 -8.62
CA PHE A 210 18.27 5.97 -7.18
C PHE A 210 19.65 5.38 -6.84
N TYR A 211 20.16 4.44 -7.62
CA TYR A 211 21.49 3.87 -7.42
C TYR A 211 22.62 4.89 -7.62
N ARG A 212 22.38 5.96 -8.39
CA ARG A 212 23.37 7.05 -8.56
C ARG A 212 23.55 7.90 -7.30
N LEU A 213 22.55 7.95 -6.41
CA LEU A 213 22.63 8.63 -5.12
C LEU A 213 23.63 7.94 -4.17
N ALA A 214 23.88 6.65 -4.36
CA ALA A 214 24.90 5.93 -3.61
C ALA A 214 26.32 6.30 -4.09
N PRO A 215 27.31 6.39 -3.18
CA PRO A 215 28.72 6.57 -3.53
C PRO A 215 29.20 5.52 -4.53
N ALA A 216 30.06 5.92 -5.47
CA ALA A 216 30.53 5.06 -6.55
C ALA A 216 31.15 3.73 -6.06
N SER A 217 31.86 3.75 -4.92
CA SER A 217 32.47 2.56 -4.30
C SER A 217 31.48 1.52 -3.81
N ARG A 218 30.22 1.89 -3.53
CA ARG A 218 29.18 0.98 -3.02
C ARG A 218 28.04 0.75 -4.00
N ARG A 219 28.01 1.49 -5.12
CA ARG A 219 26.89 1.49 -6.08
C ARG A 219 26.53 0.10 -6.61
N ALA A 220 27.51 -0.74 -6.92
CA ALA A 220 27.27 -2.11 -7.40
C ALA A 220 26.60 -3.00 -6.33
N ARG A 221 26.98 -2.84 -5.06
CA ARG A 221 26.34 -3.54 -3.94
C ARG A 221 24.91 -3.03 -3.71
N VAL A 222 24.71 -1.72 -3.80
CA VAL A 222 23.37 -1.13 -3.64
C VAL A 222 22.42 -1.56 -4.77
N SER A 223 22.89 -1.59 -6.02
CA SER A 223 22.08 -2.04 -7.15
C SER A 223 21.71 -3.51 -7.04
N SER A 224 22.67 -4.39 -6.76
CA SER A 224 22.39 -5.83 -6.58
C SER A 224 21.40 -6.12 -5.46
N ILE A 225 21.51 -5.44 -4.32
CA ILE A 225 20.54 -5.56 -3.22
C ILE A 225 19.18 -5.00 -3.65
N GLY A 226 19.15 -3.84 -4.31
CA GLY A 226 17.91 -3.21 -4.76
C GLY A 226 17.16 -4.06 -5.78
N ASP A 227 17.84 -4.59 -6.79
CA ASP A 227 17.27 -5.47 -7.80
C ASP A 227 16.73 -6.76 -7.17
N ALA A 228 17.46 -7.33 -6.20
CA ALA A 228 17.02 -8.50 -5.45
C ALA A 228 15.74 -8.19 -4.64
N ILE A 229 15.66 -7.04 -3.97
CA ILE A 229 14.45 -6.63 -3.24
C ILE A 229 13.26 -6.51 -4.20
N ILE A 230 13.44 -5.83 -5.33
CA ILE A 230 12.37 -5.65 -6.34
C ILE A 230 11.86 -7.00 -6.84
N SER A 231 12.77 -7.93 -7.18
CA SER A 231 12.41 -9.28 -7.63
C SER A 231 11.66 -10.08 -6.56
N ARG A 232 12.09 -9.97 -5.28
CA ARG A 232 11.44 -10.65 -4.15
C ARG A 232 10.06 -10.08 -3.85
N VAL A 233 9.91 -8.76 -3.83
CA VAL A 233 8.61 -8.11 -3.68
C VAL A 233 7.69 -8.51 -4.81
N GLY A 234 8.19 -8.47 -6.06
CA GLY A 234 7.40 -8.88 -7.22
C GLY A 234 6.90 -10.32 -7.15
N SER A 235 7.80 -11.25 -6.83
CA SER A 235 7.47 -12.68 -6.65
C SER A 235 6.47 -12.89 -5.51
N PHE A 236 6.59 -12.13 -4.42
CA PHE A 236 5.66 -12.17 -3.29
C PHE A 236 4.24 -11.72 -3.71
N VAL A 237 4.10 -10.59 -4.41
CA VAL A 237 2.79 -10.13 -4.89
C VAL A 237 2.16 -11.13 -5.85
N GLY A 238 2.94 -11.63 -6.82
CA GLY A 238 2.46 -12.64 -7.77
C GLY A 238 2.01 -13.93 -7.07
N SER A 239 2.76 -14.36 -6.05
CA SER A 239 2.39 -15.53 -5.23
C SER A 239 1.12 -15.28 -4.43
N GLN A 240 0.91 -14.07 -3.90
CA GLN A 240 -0.32 -13.75 -3.16
C GLN A 240 -1.56 -13.76 -4.04
N VAL A 241 -1.47 -13.26 -5.28
CA VAL A 241 -2.58 -13.36 -6.24
C VAL A 241 -2.91 -14.82 -6.52
N LEU A 242 -1.90 -15.68 -6.69
CA LEU A 242 -2.11 -17.11 -6.90
C LEU A 242 -2.72 -17.79 -5.67
N ILE A 243 -2.22 -17.51 -4.47
CA ILE A 243 -2.77 -18.04 -3.20
C ILE A 243 -4.22 -17.63 -3.06
N ALA A 244 -4.55 -16.36 -3.30
CA ALA A 244 -5.92 -15.87 -3.22
C ALA A 244 -6.84 -16.56 -4.23
N ALA A 245 -6.39 -16.76 -5.47
CA ALA A 245 -7.14 -17.49 -6.49
C ALA A 245 -7.39 -18.95 -6.11
N LEU A 246 -6.37 -19.64 -5.58
CA LEU A 246 -6.50 -21.02 -5.12
C LEU A 246 -7.41 -21.13 -3.89
N ALA A 247 -7.29 -20.22 -2.94
CA ALA A 247 -8.14 -20.16 -1.76
C ALA A 247 -9.60 -19.93 -2.14
N ALA A 248 -9.86 -19.00 -3.06
CA ALA A 248 -11.20 -18.75 -3.59
C ALA A 248 -11.80 -19.99 -4.28
N LEU A 249 -11.02 -20.65 -5.14
CA LEU A 249 -11.46 -21.86 -5.82
C LEU A 249 -11.72 -23.00 -4.82
N PHE A 250 -10.85 -23.16 -3.83
CA PHE A 250 -11.02 -24.15 -2.78
C PHE A 250 -12.29 -23.90 -1.97
N VAL A 251 -12.51 -22.66 -1.50
CA VAL A 251 -13.72 -22.31 -0.75
C VAL A 251 -14.96 -22.44 -1.61
N PHE A 252 -14.91 -22.12 -2.91
CA PHE A 252 -16.01 -22.36 -3.83
C PHE A 252 -16.38 -23.84 -3.89
N ALA A 253 -15.40 -24.71 -4.12
CA ALA A 253 -15.59 -26.15 -4.20
C ALA A 253 -16.09 -26.74 -2.86
N LEU A 254 -15.51 -26.30 -1.75
CA LEU A 254 -15.92 -26.70 -0.40
C LEU A 254 -17.38 -26.29 -0.13
N ALA A 255 -17.73 -25.03 -0.40
CA ALA A 255 -19.07 -24.51 -0.19
C ALA A 255 -20.11 -25.22 -1.05
N LEU A 256 -19.79 -25.59 -2.29
CA LEU A 256 -20.65 -26.46 -3.10
C LEU A 256 -20.77 -27.88 -2.51
N GLY A 257 -19.66 -28.47 -2.06
CA GLY A 257 -19.61 -29.83 -1.53
C GLY A 257 -20.36 -30.02 -0.20
N ILE A 258 -20.40 -29.00 0.65
CA ILE A 258 -21.16 -29.00 1.91
C ILE A 258 -22.53 -28.31 1.79
N GLU A 259 -22.95 -27.97 0.57
CA GLU A 259 -24.23 -27.29 0.26
C GLU A 259 -24.42 -26.03 1.12
N LEU A 260 -23.43 -25.15 1.11
CA LEU A 260 -23.48 -23.87 1.80
C LEU A 260 -24.16 -22.81 0.91
N PRO A 261 -25.04 -21.97 1.46
CA PRO A 261 -25.60 -20.87 0.69
C PRO A 261 -24.49 -19.89 0.28
N TYR A 262 -24.71 -19.18 -0.83
CA TYR A 262 -23.80 -18.13 -1.30
C TYR A 262 -22.38 -18.59 -1.64
N ALA A 263 -22.18 -19.85 -2.05
CA ALA A 263 -20.87 -20.42 -2.37
C ALA A 263 -20.02 -19.53 -3.29
N ALA A 264 -20.64 -18.97 -4.33
CA ALA A 264 -19.98 -18.04 -5.25
C ALA A 264 -19.56 -16.74 -4.52
N ALA A 265 -20.46 -16.06 -3.81
CA ALA A 265 -20.10 -14.84 -3.10
C ALA A 265 -19.03 -15.06 -2.03
N LEU A 266 -19.08 -16.18 -1.29
CA LEU A 266 -18.05 -16.56 -0.32
C LEU A 266 -16.69 -16.70 -0.98
N ALA A 267 -16.59 -17.48 -2.05
CA ALA A 267 -15.36 -17.62 -2.81
C ALA A 267 -14.82 -16.28 -3.30
N MET A 268 -15.70 -15.37 -3.72
CA MET A 268 -15.30 -14.05 -4.16
C MET A 268 -14.78 -13.18 -3.02
N VAL A 269 -15.44 -13.17 -1.87
CA VAL A 269 -14.94 -12.48 -0.67
C VAL A 269 -13.56 -13.02 -0.29
N ILE A 270 -13.38 -14.34 -0.31
CA ILE A 270 -12.07 -14.97 -0.07
C ILE A 270 -11.03 -14.50 -1.08
N LEU A 271 -11.36 -14.38 -2.36
CA LEU A 271 -10.43 -13.88 -3.37
C LEU A 271 -9.89 -12.49 -3.04
N PHE A 272 -10.70 -11.60 -2.48
CA PHE A 272 -10.23 -10.27 -2.06
C PHE A 272 -9.48 -10.30 -0.74
N VAL A 273 -10.07 -10.93 0.26
CA VAL A 273 -9.57 -10.88 1.63
C VAL A 273 -8.24 -11.64 1.73
N ALA A 274 -8.07 -12.74 0.99
CA ALA A 274 -6.82 -13.50 0.93
C ALA A 274 -5.65 -12.72 0.28
N LEU A 275 -5.90 -11.62 -0.45
CA LEU A 275 -4.82 -10.74 -0.92
C LEU A 275 -4.15 -9.97 0.22
N ILE A 276 -4.82 -9.83 1.38
CA ILE A 276 -4.26 -9.20 2.58
C ILE A 276 -3.39 -10.23 3.29
N PRO A 277 -2.05 -10.11 3.25
CA PRO A 277 -1.18 -11.12 3.82
C PRO A 277 -1.40 -11.24 5.33
N LEU A 278 -1.24 -12.46 5.86
CA LEU A 278 -1.38 -12.84 7.27
C LEU A 278 -2.80 -12.71 7.85
N ILE A 279 -3.50 -11.62 7.55
CA ILE A 279 -4.80 -11.29 8.14
C ILE A 279 -5.95 -11.89 7.32
N GLY A 280 -5.76 -11.99 6.00
CA GLY A 280 -6.80 -12.40 5.06
C GLY A 280 -7.40 -13.78 5.35
N HIS A 281 -6.56 -14.74 5.70
CA HIS A 281 -7.02 -16.10 5.98
C HIS A 281 -7.92 -16.15 7.23
N PHE A 282 -7.60 -15.39 8.28
CA PHE A 282 -8.44 -15.32 9.49
C PHE A 282 -9.77 -14.64 9.22
N LEU A 283 -9.76 -13.52 8.51
CA LEU A 283 -10.99 -12.82 8.12
C LEU A 283 -11.86 -13.70 7.23
N GLY A 284 -11.26 -14.34 6.22
CA GLY A 284 -11.96 -15.23 5.31
C GLY A 284 -12.57 -16.44 6.00
N ALA A 285 -11.78 -17.16 6.81
CA ALA A 285 -12.25 -18.31 7.57
C ALA A 285 -13.39 -17.92 8.53
N SER A 286 -13.27 -16.78 9.22
CA SER A 286 -14.33 -16.29 10.10
C SER A 286 -15.65 -16.11 9.36
N ILE A 287 -15.62 -15.49 8.17
CA ILE A 287 -16.83 -15.28 7.37
C ILE A 287 -17.45 -16.62 6.93
N VAL A 288 -16.64 -17.53 6.39
CA VAL A 288 -17.13 -18.83 5.90
C VAL A 288 -17.67 -19.69 7.04
N VAL A 289 -16.98 -19.74 8.18
CA VAL A 289 -17.40 -20.48 9.37
C VAL A 289 -18.70 -19.91 9.96
N LEU A 290 -18.84 -18.58 10.03
CA LEU A 290 -20.09 -17.96 10.49
C LEU A 290 -21.27 -18.34 9.60
N VAL A 291 -21.09 -18.29 8.27
CA VAL A 291 -22.15 -18.73 7.34
C VAL A 291 -22.44 -20.22 7.50
N ALA A 292 -21.42 -21.06 7.70
CA ALA A 292 -21.60 -22.49 7.95
C ALA A 292 -22.30 -22.82 9.28
N LEU A 293 -22.06 -22.03 10.33
CA LEU A 293 -22.76 -22.16 11.63
C LEU A 293 -24.26 -21.94 11.52
N THR A 294 -24.71 -21.07 10.60
CA THR A 294 -26.15 -20.87 10.34
C THR A 294 -26.85 -22.13 9.82
N GLN A 295 -26.10 -23.05 9.22
CA GLN A 295 -26.62 -24.30 8.68
C GLN A 295 -26.52 -25.43 9.71
N SER A 296 -25.32 -25.69 10.23
CA SER A 296 -25.11 -26.64 11.33
C SER A 296 -23.70 -26.53 11.92
N PRO A 297 -23.50 -26.90 13.20
CA PRO A 297 -22.16 -27.02 13.78
C PRO A 297 -21.24 -27.98 13.02
N GLY A 298 -21.79 -29.06 12.44
CA GLY A 298 -21.02 -30.01 11.63
C GLY A 298 -20.45 -29.39 10.35
N LYS A 299 -21.26 -28.61 9.62
CA LYS A 299 -20.77 -27.87 8.44
C LYS A 299 -19.74 -26.81 8.83
N ALA A 300 -19.92 -26.16 9.98
CA ALA A 300 -18.94 -25.20 10.49
C ALA A 300 -17.58 -25.83 10.83
N LEU A 301 -17.59 -27.02 11.42
CA LEU A 301 -16.36 -27.78 11.68
C LEU A 301 -15.66 -28.24 10.39
N LEU A 302 -16.43 -28.56 9.34
CA LEU A 302 -15.86 -28.88 8.02
C LEU A 302 -15.32 -27.64 7.30
N ALA A 303 -15.86 -26.46 7.61
CA ALA A 303 -15.46 -25.18 7.03
C ALA A 303 -14.25 -24.54 7.73
N LEU A 304 -13.98 -24.94 8.98
CA LEU A 304 -12.85 -24.49 9.80
C LEU A 304 -11.53 -25.13 9.36
#